data_AF-A0A1M7GP24-F1
#
_entry.id   AF-A0A1M7GP24-F1
#
_cell.length_a   1.000
_cell.length_b   1.000
_cell.length_c   1.000
_cell.angle_alpha   90.00
_cell.angle_beta   90.00
_cell.angle_gamma   90.00
#
_symmetry.space_group_name_H-M   'P 1'
#
loop_
_entity.id
_entity.type
_entity.pdbx_description
1 polymer ?
#
loop_
_entity_poly.entity_id
_entity_poly.type
_entity_poly.pdbx_seq_one_letter_code
_entity_poly.pdbx_strand_id
1 'polypeptide(L)'
;MKIFYSPVVVIVLFLVFSCNSKSEKKDDLKKTSEKVVPELKLHIDSVAVSKFYESYPKLVKFQTKVLDLYKEKKSTQLWLDNKGVVEFGNTLFNKYKGLETEGLSANFPYNEKINAVFDNIAENKLSKIDTDLMISNLYFYYVQKISGADEKTVAKLEWLLPRKKLDYKVFSDSIHEKATISDDKKSKMFSQYYKLRDALHQYREIEKKGGWKTVEVGEDFKNFKIGDSVGAIGQIRERLYITGELKENDKSNVCDSTLIKAIKNYEIHHGLTPKNIILKEHIDELNIPVSDRIKTIIANMERCRWIDPQLEKGKEYIEVNIPEFRLYLIRDHEIAFVSPVVVGKAMTKTVIFSGMMNNIVFSPYWNVPTSIINKEIKPGMAKNKNYLAQKNLEWNNGAVRQVPGKNNSLGLVKFLFPNSNNIYLHDTPAKSLFERENRAFSHGCVRVGKPRELAIELLKQDPTWTPARIDKAMHAGKENWVSLKKKVPVYIGYFTAWVDRKGELNFYKDVYQRDESLIKLLTEE
;
A
#
# COMPACT_ATOMS: atom_id res chain seq x y z
N MET A 1 21.55 22.65 43.79
CA MET A 1 22.26 23.94 43.76
C MET A 1 23.53 23.80 42.94
N LYS A 2 23.52 24.26 41.69
CA LYS A 2 24.73 24.36 40.84
C LYS A 2 24.71 25.75 40.20
N ILE A 3 25.81 26.48 40.41
CA ILE A 3 26.16 27.86 40.05
C ILE A 3 27.47 27.73 39.27
N PHE A 4 27.84 28.41 38.19
CA PHE A 4 27.26 29.39 37.26
C PHE A 4 28.12 29.29 35.98
N TYR A 5 27.54 29.49 34.80
CA TYR A 5 28.27 29.96 33.61
C TYR A 5 27.83 31.41 33.37
N SER A 6 28.74 32.26 32.91
CA SER A 6 28.43 33.56 32.31
C SER A 6 29.31 33.75 31.07
N PRO A 7 28.72 34.18 29.95
CA PRO A 7 29.35 35.24 29.19
C PRO A 7 28.35 36.35 28.83
N VAL A 8 28.82 37.58 28.99
CA VAL A 8 28.12 38.81 28.62
C VAL A 8 28.43 39.17 27.17
N VAL A 9 27.36 39.47 26.45
CA VAL A 9 27.23 40.04 25.11
C VAL A 9 27.58 41.53 25.14
N VAL A 10 28.28 42.04 24.12
CA VAL A 10 27.98 43.39 23.56
C VAL A 10 28.23 43.38 22.04
N ILE A 11 27.16 43.67 21.30
CA ILE A 11 27.08 43.99 19.88
C ILE A 11 27.11 45.52 19.75
N VAL A 12 27.90 46.09 18.83
CA VAL A 12 27.59 47.39 18.20
C VAL A 12 28.15 47.42 16.76
N LEU A 13 27.24 47.55 15.77
CA LEU A 13 27.50 47.99 14.39
C LEU A 13 27.70 49.53 14.38
N PHE A 14 28.32 50.24 13.43
CA PHE A 14 28.16 50.24 11.97
C PHE A 14 28.99 51.41 11.37
N LEU A 15 29.35 51.29 10.07
CA LEU A 15 29.44 52.33 9.00
C LEU A 15 30.80 52.94 8.53
N VAL A 16 31.17 52.51 7.30
CA VAL A 16 31.53 53.23 6.03
C VAL A 16 32.57 54.35 6.02
N PHE A 17 33.63 54.22 5.19
CA PHE A 17 33.80 54.94 3.89
C PHE A 17 35.10 54.60 3.13
N SER A 18 34.97 54.69 1.81
CA SER A 18 35.87 54.50 0.66
C SER A 18 37.26 55.16 0.70
N CYS A 19 38.27 54.55 0.07
CA CYS A 19 39.00 55.12 -1.10
C CYS A 19 40.22 54.29 -1.58
N ASN A 20 40.18 53.93 -2.87
CA ASN A 20 41.17 54.16 -3.95
C ASN A 20 42.57 53.48 -4.04
N SER A 21 42.70 52.73 -5.15
CA SER A 21 43.72 52.75 -6.22
C SER A 21 45.19 52.30 -6.04
N LYS A 22 45.54 51.35 -6.93
CA LYS A 22 46.70 51.25 -7.86
C LYS A 22 47.86 50.27 -7.58
N SER A 23 48.00 49.40 -8.61
CA SER A 23 49.17 48.83 -9.31
C SER A 23 49.97 47.64 -8.72
N GLU A 24 49.56 46.45 -9.20
CA GLU A 24 50.31 45.48 -10.01
C GLU A 24 51.84 45.34 -9.86
N LYS A 25 52.27 44.11 -9.54
CA LYS A 25 53.39 43.42 -10.21
C LYS A 25 52.90 42.08 -10.77
N LYS A 26 53.16 41.88 -12.06
CA LYS A 26 52.98 40.63 -12.82
C LYS A 26 53.88 39.54 -12.27
N ASP A 27 53.38 38.30 -12.25
CA ASP A 27 54.21 37.14 -12.53
C ASP A 27 53.41 36.12 -13.35
N ASP A 28 54.08 35.63 -14.41
CA ASP A 28 53.54 34.79 -15.47
C ASP A 28 53.21 33.38 -14.96
N LEU A 29 51.97 32.92 -15.20
CA LEU A 29 51.63 31.49 -15.17
C LEU A 29 51.05 31.05 -16.51
N LYS A 30 51.80 30.13 -17.13
CA LYS A 30 51.50 29.31 -18.30
C LYS A 30 49.99 29.11 -18.55
N LYS A 31 49.49 29.68 -19.65
CA LYS A 31 48.27 29.20 -20.31
C LYS A 31 48.54 27.80 -20.88
N THR A 32 48.16 26.76 -20.16
CA THR A 32 47.75 25.51 -20.80
C THR A 32 46.50 25.84 -21.62
N SER A 33 46.60 25.73 -22.95
CA SER A 33 45.45 25.78 -23.82
C SER A 33 44.56 24.57 -23.52
N GLU A 34 43.55 24.75 -22.67
CA GLU A 34 42.40 23.86 -22.68
C GLU A 34 41.83 23.89 -24.10
N LYS A 35 41.97 22.78 -24.84
CA LYS A 35 41.24 22.61 -26.09
C LYS A 35 39.76 22.71 -25.75
N VAL A 36 39.14 23.84 -26.06
CA VAL A 36 37.69 24.03 -25.99
C VAL A 36 37.09 23.05 -26.98
N VAL A 37 36.68 21.88 -26.50
CA VAL A 37 35.97 20.90 -27.32
C VAL A 37 34.63 21.54 -27.71
N PRO A 38 34.31 21.66 -29.01
CA PRO A 38 33.06 22.27 -29.44
C PRO A 38 31.87 21.59 -28.76
N GLU A 39 30.95 22.42 -28.26
CA GLU A 39 29.71 21.94 -27.66
C GLU A 39 28.91 21.16 -28.71
N LEU A 40 28.43 19.97 -28.34
CA LEU A 40 27.54 19.20 -29.19
C LEU A 40 26.30 20.06 -29.48
N LYS A 41 25.88 20.15 -30.75
CA LYS A 41 24.67 20.89 -31.15
C LYS A 41 23.88 20.03 -32.12
N LEU A 42 23.00 19.20 -31.59
CA LEU A 42 22.05 18.43 -32.40
C LEU A 42 20.73 19.20 -32.45
N HIS A 43 20.12 19.25 -33.63
CA HIS A 43 18.78 19.77 -33.81
C HIS A 43 17.81 18.60 -33.92
N ILE A 44 16.88 18.50 -32.98
CA ILE A 44 15.89 17.41 -32.90
C ILE A 44 14.51 18.04 -33.10
N ASP A 45 14.11 18.15 -34.37
CA ASP A 45 12.83 18.70 -34.77
C ASP A 45 11.72 17.63 -34.87
N SER A 46 10.51 18.05 -35.25
CA SER A 46 9.38 17.13 -35.41
C SER A 46 9.59 16.07 -36.48
N VAL A 47 10.39 16.35 -37.52
CA VAL A 47 10.69 15.41 -38.60
C VAL A 47 11.61 14.30 -38.08
N ALA A 48 12.68 14.67 -37.37
CA ALA A 48 13.58 13.73 -36.72
C ALA A 48 12.82 12.81 -35.74
N VAL A 49 11.94 13.39 -34.93
CA VAL A 49 11.10 12.62 -33.99
C VAL A 49 10.17 11.67 -34.74
N SER A 50 9.56 12.10 -35.84
CA SER A 50 8.63 11.26 -36.61
C SER A 50 9.35 10.06 -37.25
N LYS A 51 10.52 10.29 -37.86
CA LYS A 51 11.38 9.25 -38.43
C LYS A 51 11.86 8.23 -37.38
N PHE A 52 12.13 8.68 -36.15
CA PHE A 52 12.46 7.78 -35.05
C PHE A 52 11.31 6.78 -34.79
N TYR A 53 10.07 7.23 -34.71
CA TYR A 53 8.94 6.33 -34.43
C TYR A 53 8.59 5.39 -35.58
N GLU A 54 8.90 5.76 -36.82
CA GLU A 54 8.85 4.82 -37.96
C GLU A 54 9.84 3.66 -37.77
N SER A 55 11.04 3.96 -37.24
CA SER A 55 12.09 2.96 -36.99
C SER A 55 11.84 2.16 -35.69
N TYR A 56 11.15 2.76 -34.72
CA TYR A 56 10.90 2.18 -33.40
C TYR A 56 9.39 2.18 -33.04
N PRO A 57 8.53 1.51 -33.82
CA PRO A 57 7.06 1.62 -33.69
C PRO A 57 6.50 1.20 -32.33
N LYS A 58 7.15 0.26 -31.62
CA LYS A 58 6.75 -0.14 -30.25
C LYS A 58 6.78 1.00 -29.22
N LEU A 59 7.44 2.11 -29.52
CA LEU A 59 7.53 3.28 -28.63
C LEU A 59 6.50 4.38 -28.96
N VAL A 60 5.69 4.22 -30.01
CA VAL A 60 4.78 5.26 -30.53
C VAL A 60 3.83 5.86 -29.47
N LYS A 61 3.49 5.09 -28.43
CA LYS A 61 2.68 5.56 -27.29
C LYS A 61 3.27 6.79 -26.56
N PHE A 62 4.57 7.04 -26.70
CA PHE A 62 5.26 8.18 -26.10
C PHE A 62 5.50 9.35 -27.08
N GLN A 63 5.15 9.20 -28.35
CA GLN A 63 5.47 10.16 -29.41
C GLN A 63 5.03 11.59 -29.09
N THR A 64 3.77 11.78 -28.70
CA THR A 64 3.25 13.12 -28.35
C THR A 64 4.03 13.75 -27.19
N LYS A 65 4.33 12.97 -26.13
CA LYS A 65 5.08 13.47 -24.97
C LYS A 65 6.51 13.86 -25.32
N VAL A 66 7.16 13.07 -26.18
CA VAL A 66 8.52 13.36 -26.66
C VAL A 66 8.51 14.59 -27.57
N LEU A 67 7.55 14.72 -28.48
CA LEU A 67 7.39 15.91 -29.32
C LEU A 67 7.23 17.19 -28.46
N ASP A 68 6.35 17.14 -27.47
CA ASP A 68 6.11 18.27 -26.56
C ASP A 68 7.38 18.63 -25.77
N LEU A 69 8.12 17.63 -25.29
CA LEU A 69 9.38 17.81 -24.58
C LEU A 69 10.41 18.55 -25.43
N TYR A 70 10.68 18.11 -26.67
CA TYR A 70 11.67 18.78 -27.52
C TYR A 70 11.17 20.15 -28.01
N LYS A 71 9.87 20.34 -28.20
CA LYS A 71 9.30 21.66 -28.51
C LYS A 71 9.55 22.65 -27.37
N GLU A 72 9.33 22.23 -26.12
CA GLU A 72 9.63 23.06 -24.94
C GLU A 72 11.12 23.39 -24.85
N LYS A 73 11.99 22.42 -25.15
CA LYS A 73 13.44 22.58 -25.12
C LYS A 73 14.04 23.12 -26.43
N LYS A 74 13.23 23.76 -27.27
CA LYS A 74 13.65 24.44 -28.52
C LYS A 74 14.46 23.52 -29.45
N SER A 75 14.09 22.24 -29.52
CA SER A 75 14.69 21.23 -30.40
C SER A 75 16.19 21.00 -30.17
N THR A 76 16.66 21.20 -28.93
CA THR A 76 18.05 20.93 -28.53
C THR A 76 18.19 19.55 -27.89
N GLN A 77 19.38 18.94 -27.98
CA GLN A 77 19.64 17.65 -27.33
C GLN A 77 19.58 17.74 -25.80
N LEU A 78 19.14 16.66 -25.16
CA LEU A 78 18.89 16.61 -23.71
C LEU A 78 19.79 15.63 -22.97
N TRP A 79 20.15 14.53 -23.62
CA TRP A 79 20.79 13.38 -22.96
C TRP A 79 22.23 13.19 -23.39
N LEU A 80 22.67 13.87 -24.44
CA LEU A 80 24.02 13.79 -24.97
C LEU A 80 24.78 15.11 -24.84
N ASP A 81 26.07 15.00 -24.51
CA ASP A 81 27.06 16.05 -24.65
C ASP A 81 28.27 15.56 -25.48
N ASN A 82 29.36 16.33 -25.47
CA ASN A 82 30.59 15.98 -26.20
C ASN A 82 31.34 14.78 -25.61
N LYS A 83 31.04 14.38 -24.36
CA LYS A 83 31.63 13.22 -23.67
C LYS A 83 30.74 11.97 -23.75
N GLY A 84 29.48 12.10 -24.15
CA GLY A 84 28.55 10.98 -24.33
C GLY A 84 27.24 11.22 -23.60
N VAL A 85 26.69 10.20 -22.97
CA VAL A 85 25.45 10.34 -22.18
C VAL A 85 25.73 11.11 -20.89
N VAL A 86 24.91 12.12 -20.62
CA VAL A 86 25.02 12.94 -19.40
C VAL A 86 24.78 12.11 -18.13
N GLU A 87 25.32 12.55 -16.99
CA GLU A 87 25.22 11.85 -15.70
C GLU A 87 23.78 11.49 -15.31
N PHE A 88 22.84 12.39 -15.57
CA PHE A 88 21.42 12.16 -15.32
C PHE A 88 20.86 11.00 -16.16
N GLY A 89 21.27 10.87 -17.42
CA GLY A 89 20.91 9.72 -18.27
C GLY A 89 21.42 8.40 -17.71
N ASN A 90 22.66 8.38 -17.20
CA ASN A 90 23.23 7.20 -16.52
C ASN A 90 22.45 6.86 -15.24
N THR A 91 22.06 7.88 -14.47
CA THR A 91 21.25 7.69 -13.25
C THR A 91 19.87 7.11 -13.57
N LEU A 92 19.21 7.61 -14.62
CA LEU A 92 17.93 7.08 -15.10
C LEU A 92 18.06 5.61 -15.49
N PHE A 93 19.09 5.26 -16.27
CA PHE A 93 19.31 3.88 -16.69
C PHE A 93 19.60 2.94 -15.52
N ASN A 94 20.40 3.37 -14.55
CA ASN A 94 20.63 2.62 -13.31
C ASN A 94 19.32 2.39 -12.52
N LYS A 95 18.46 3.42 -12.41
CA LYS A 95 17.15 3.28 -11.78
C LYS A 95 16.21 2.35 -12.58
N TYR A 96 16.26 2.38 -13.90
CA TYR A 96 15.53 1.45 -14.76
C TYR A 96 15.99 -0.01 -14.56
N LYS A 97 17.31 -0.26 -14.54
CA LYS A 97 17.87 -1.59 -14.24
C LYS A 97 17.48 -2.09 -12.85
N GLY A 98 17.29 -1.17 -11.90
CA GLY A 98 16.81 -1.45 -10.55
C GLY A 98 15.30 -1.63 -10.42
N LEU A 99 14.49 -1.55 -11.48
CA LEU A 99 13.02 -1.68 -11.36
C LEU A 99 12.62 -3.01 -10.71
N GLU A 100 13.37 -4.07 -10.99
CA GLU A 100 13.10 -5.38 -10.40
C GLU A 100 13.13 -5.30 -8.87
N THR A 101 14.09 -4.59 -8.26
CA THR A 101 14.15 -4.46 -6.80
C THR A 101 12.96 -3.72 -6.21
N GLU A 102 12.27 -2.94 -7.04
CA GLU A 102 11.06 -2.22 -6.71
C GLU A 102 9.79 -3.02 -7.09
N GLY A 103 9.91 -4.30 -7.45
CA GLY A 103 8.80 -5.18 -7.80
C GLY A 103 8.20 -4.90 -9.18
N LEU A 104 8.93 -4.23 -10.07
CA LEU A 104 8.49 -3.85 -11.41
C LEU A 104 9.38 -4.47 -12.48
N SER A 105 8.80 -4.81 -13.63
CA SER A 105 9.56 -5.38 -14.73
C SER A 105 10.41 -4.34 -15.46
N ALA A 106 11.68 -4.65 -15.71
CA ALA A 106 12.57 -3.88 -16.58
C ALA A 106 12.50 -4.39 -18.03
N ASN A 107 11.34 -4.27 -18.68
CA ASN A 107 11.07 -4.77 -20.03
C ASN A 107 10.88 -3.65 -21.07
N PHE A 108 11.81 -2.69 -21.11
CA PHE A 108 11.76 -1.60 -22.10
C PHE A 108 11.81 -2.16 -23.54
N PRO A 109 10.92 -1.72 -24.45
CA PRO A 109 11.02 -2.09 -25.86
C PRO A 109 12.39 -1.71 -26.43
N TYR A 110 13.01 -2.63 -27.20
CA TYR A 110 14.37 -2.46 -27.70
C TYR A 110 15.44 -2.43 -26.58
N ASN A 111 15.27 -3.25 -25.54
CA ASN A 111 16.18 -3.36 -24.39
C ASN A 111 17.65 -3.52 -24.80
N GLU A 112 17.94 -4.30 -25.85
CA GLU A 112 19.31 -4.47 -26.36
C GLU A 112 19.93 -3.16 -26.87
N LYS A 113 19.13 -2.30 -27.53
CA LYS A 113 19.59 -1.01 -28.06
C LYS A 113 19.87 -0.02 -26.93
N ILE A 114 18.97 0.06 -25.94
CA ILE A 114 19.21 0.94 -24.78
C ILE A 114 20.40 0.43 -23.94
N ASN A 115 20.56 -0.88 -23.77
CA ASN A 115 21.73 -1.43 -23.07
C ASN A 115 23.03 -1.07 -23.80
N ALA A 116 23.07 -1.23 -25.13
CA ALA A 116 24.25 -0.87 -25.93
C ALA A 116 24.65 0.62 -25.80
N VAL A 117 23.68 1.53 -25.60
CA VAL A 117 23.94 2.95 -25.36
C VAL A 117 24.74 3.18 -24.06
N PHE A 118 24.44 2.43 -22.99
CA PHE A 118 25.06 2.63 -21.67
C PHE A 118 26.25 1.71 -21.41
N ASP A 119 26.28 0.52 -22.02
CA ASP A 119 27.36 -0.45 -21.87
C ASP A 119 28.55 -0.17 -22.83
N ASN A 120 28.47 0.92 -23.63
CA ASN A 120 29.47 1.34 -24.61
C ASN A 120 29.87 0.25 -25.64
N ILE A 121 28.92 -0.62 -26.00
CA ILE A 121 29.13 -1.69 -26.97
C ILE A 121 29.11 -1.08 -28.38
N ALA A 122 30.18 -1.31 -29.16
CA ALA A 122 30.36 -0.70 -30.48
C ALA A 122 29.41 -1.26 -31.55
N GLU A 123 29.03 -2.54 -31.42
CA GLU A 123 28.01 -3.18 -32.24
C GLU A 123 26.62 -2.66 -31.81
N ASN A 124 25.73 -2.36 -32.77
CA ASN A 124 24.39 -1.79 -32.56
C ASN A 124 24.28 -0.30 -32.17
N LYS A 125 25.34 0.50 -32.38
CA LYS A 125 25.35 1.92 -32.03
C LYS A 125 24.26 2.73 -32.76
N LEU A 126 23.35 3.32 -31.99
CA LEU A 126 22.33 4.25 -32.48
C LEU A 126 22.98 5.52 -33.03
N SER A 127 22.27 6.22 -33.93
CA SER A 127 22.67 7.58 -34.28
C SER A 127 22.59 8.49 -33.04
N LYS A 128 23.30 9.62 -33.03
CA LYS A 128 23.25 10.54 -31.87
C LYS A 128 21.82 11.05 -31.62
N ILE A 129 21.07 11.34 -32.67
CA ILE A 129 19.66 11.77 -32.56
C ILE A 129 18.80 10.63 -32.00
N ASP A 130 18.93 9.41 -32.53
CA ASP A 130 18.15 8.26 -32.05
C ASP A 130 18.52 7.89 -30.62
N THR A 131 19.77 8.09 -30.20
CA THR A 131 20.19 7.89 -28.81
C THR A 131 19.48 8.85 -27.87
N ASP A 132 19.45 10.14 -28.21
CA ASP A 132 18.77 11.17 -27.41
C ASP A 132 17.26 10.90 -27.31
N LEU A 133 16.64 10.50 -28.43
CA LEU A 133 15.22 10.13 -28.48
C LEU A 133 14.92 8.81 -27.75
N MET A 134 15.82 7.82 -27.81
CA MET A 134 15.68 6.54 -27.11
C MET A 134 15.72 6.74 -25.59
N ILE A 135 16.64 7.56 -25.08
CA ILE A 135 16.72 7.89 -23.65
C ILE A 135 15.49 8.70 -23.21
N SER A 136 14.98 9.61 -24.05
CA SER A 136 13.71 10.30 -23.79
C SER A 136 12.52 9.33 -23.65
N ASN A 137 12.48 8.29 -24.47
CA ASN A 137 11.47 7.24 -24.36
C ASN A 137 11.66 6.38 -23.10
N LEU A 138 12.91 6.04 -22.75
CA LEU A 138 13.23 5.36 -21.49
C LEU A 138 12.73 6.18 -20.29
N TYR A 139 12.90 7.50 -20.32
CA TYR A 139 12.42 8.41 -19.28
C TYR A 139 10.90 8.30 -19.11
N PHE A 140 10.13 8.46 -20.18
CA PHE A 140 8.67 8.37 -20.10
C PHE A 140 8.18 6.98 -19.72
N TYR A 141 8.85 5.93 -20.19
CA TYR A 141 8.59 4.55 -19.80
C TYR A 141 8.83 4.33 -18.31
N TYR A 142 10.00 4.74 -17.80
CA TYR A 142 10.34 4.62 -16.39
C TYR A 142 9.34 5.38 -15.51
N VAL A 143 9.00 6.62 -15.88
CA VAL A 143 7.98 7.42 -15.18
C VAL A 143 6.62 6.73 -15.17
N GLN A 144 6.20 6.14 -16.30
CA GLN A 144 4.95 5.38 -16.36
C GLN A 144 4.97 4.18 -15.40
N LYS A 145 6.07 3.42 -15.35
CA LYS A 145 6.24 2.26 -14.46
C LYS A 145 6.14 2.63 -12.99
N ILE A 146 6.92 3.62 -12.54
CA ILE A 146 6.98 3.97 -11.10
C ILE A 146 5.76 4.75 -10.61
N SER A 147 4.98 5.34 -11.52
CA SER A 147 3.72 6.00 -11.20
C SER A 147 2.60 5.02 -10.85
N GLY A 148 2.79 3.74 -11.20
CA GLY A 148 1.78 2.70 -11.08
C GLY A 148 0.64 2.87 -12.07
N ALA A 149 -0.42 2.10 -11.87
CA ALA A 149 -1.62 2.14 -12.71
C ALA A 149 -2.25 3.55 -12.79
N ASP A 150 -2.81 3.93 -13.94
CA ASP A 150 -3.50 5.22 -14.11
C ASP A 150 -4.83 5.28 -13.32
N GLU A 151 -5.44 6.47 -13.24
CA GLU A 151 -6.66 6.70 -12.45
C GLU A 151 -7.86 5.86 -12.94
N LYS A 152 -8.03 5.68 -14.25
CA LYS A 152 -9.12 4.87 -14.80
C LYS A 152 -8.90 3.39 -14.48
N THR A 153 -7.66 2.93 -14.58
CA THR A 153 -7.29 1.54 -14.27
C THR A 153 -7.48 1.23 -12.79
N VAL A 154 -7.02 2.10 -11.89
CA VAL A 154 -7.21 1.95 -10.43
C VAL A 154 -8.69 2.03 -10.03
N ALA A 155 -9.48 2.89 -10.67
CA ALA A 155 -10.92 2.95 -10.45
C ALA A 155 -11.63 1.64 -10.87
N LYS A 156 -11.22 1.01 -11.98
CA LYS A 156 -11.71 -0.32 -12.39
C LYS A 156 -11.35 -1.42 -11.39
N LEU A 157 -10.24 -1.26 -10.66
CA LEU A 157 -9.83 -2.15 -9.57
C LEU A 157 -10.57 -1.84 -8.24
N GLU A 158 -11.56 -0.94 -8.26
CA GLU A 158 -12.38 -0.56 -7.11
C GLU A 158 -11.54 -0.04 -5.92
N TRP A 159 -10.46 0.68 -6.22
CA TRP A 159 -9.60 1.34 -5.23
C TRP A 159 -9.88 2.84 -5.21
N LEU A 160 -10.52 3.32 -4.15
CA LEU A 160 -10.99 4.70 -4.02
C LEU A 160 -10.28 5.47 -2.87
N LEU A 161 -9.12 4.99 -2.41
CA LEU A 161 -8.29 5.76 -1.47
C LEU A 161 -7.63 6.96 -2.19
N PRO A 162 -7.46 8.12 -1.51
CA PRO A 162 -6.81 9.29 -2.09
C PRO A 162 -5.40 8.97 -2.60
N ARG A 163 -5.13 9.33 -3.85
CA ARG A 163 -3.81 9.18 -4.47
C ARG A 163 -3.05 10.50 -4.43
N LYS A 164 -1.76 10.41 -4.15
CA LYS A 164 -0.83 11.50 -4.50
C LYS A 164 -0.50 11.40 -5.98
N LYS A 165 -0.83 12.43 -6.77
CA LYS A 165 -0.19 12.60 -8.09
C LYS A 165 1.28 12.88 -7.81
N LEU A 166 2.15 11.99 -8.24
CA LEU A 166 3.58 12.29 -8.23
C LEU A 166 3.81 13.45 -9.18
N ASP A 167 4.11 14.63 -8.62
CA ASP A 167 4.47 15.81 -9.40
C ASP A 167 5.92 15.64 -9.87
N TYR A 168 6.07 15.08 -11.07
CA TYR A 168 7.38 14.82 -11.67
C TYR A 168 7.98 16.04 -12.37
N LYS A 169 7.46 17.26 -12.17
CA LYS A 169 8.19 18.50 -12.54
C LYS A 169 9.61 18.55 -11.94
N VAL A 170 9.82 17.90 -10.80
CA VAL A 170 11.14 17.79 -10.15
C VAL A 170 12.19 17.08 -11.03
N PHE A 171 11.79 16.19 -11.94
CA PHE A 171 12.73 15.49 -12.83
C PHE A 171 13.11 16.31 -14.08
N SER A 172 12.23 17.20 -14.57
CA SER A 172 12.58 18.11 -15.67
C SER A 172 13.57 19.19 -15.25
N ASP A 173 13.47 19.66 -14.00
CA ASP A 173 14.35 20.68 -13.45
C ASP A 173 15.76 20.10 -13.20
N SER A 174 15.84 18.82 -12.80
CA SER A 174 17.11 18.09 -12.65
C SER A 174 17.84 17.83 -13.98
N ILE A 175 17.10 17.66 -15.10
CA ILE A 175 17.68 17.60 -16.46
C ILE A 175 18.37 18.93 -16.82
N HIS A 176 17.86 20.06 -16.31
CA HIS A 176 18.41 21.39 -16.58
C HIS A 176 19.55 21.79 -15.65
N GLU A 177 19.51 21.42 -14.37
CA GLU A 177 20.53 21.84 -13.40
C GLU A 177 21.78 20.95 -13.35
N LYS A 178 21.81 19.82 -14.09
CA LYS A 178 22.86 18.77 -13.96
C LYS A 178 23.07 18.34 -12.50
N ALA A 179 22.02 18.47 -11.68
CA ALA A 179 22.06 18.05 -10.30
C ALA A 179 21.98 16.52 -10.24
N THR A 180 22.81 15.92 -9.40
CA THR A 180 22.59 14.54 -8.97
C THR A 180 21.17 14.47 -8.41
N ILE A 181 20.41 13.43 -8.78
CA ILE A 181 19.19 13.10 -8.03
C ILE A 181 19.67 12.71 -6.64
N SER A 182 19.84 13.71 -5.77
CA SER A 182 19.92 13.50 -4.34
C SER A 182 18.67 12.69 -4.00
N ASP A 183 18.88 11.45 -3.55
CA ASP A 183 17.89 10.63 -2.86
C ASP A 183 17.54 11.37 -1.56
N ASP A 184 16.90 12.53 -1.67
CA ASP A 184 16.70 13.44 -0.56
C ASP A 184 15.64 12.86 0.36
N LYS A 185 16.18 12.05 1.26
CA LYS A 185 15.84 11.74 2.63
C LYS A 185 14.41 12.11 3.05
N LYS A 186 13.64 11.03 3.22
CA LYS A 186 12.37 10.89 3.96
C LYS A 186 11.12 11.41 3.24
N SER A 187 10.18 10.46 3.00
CA SER A 187 8.76 10.67 2.67
C SER A 187 8.36 10.91 1.19
N LYS A 188 8.73 10.02 0.25
CA LYS A 188 8.04 9.98 -1.07
C LYS A 188 6.89 8.97 -1.15
N MET A 189 7.04 7.79 -0.55
CA MET A 189 6.03 6.72 -0.54
C MET A 189 5.61 6.36 0.89
N PHE A 190 4.44 5.73 1.02
CA PHE A 190 3.91 5.18 2.26
C PHE A 190 4.91 4.18 2.88
N SER A 191 5.20 4.26 4.18
CA SER A 191 6.30 3.52 4.83
C SER A 191 6.27 2.01 4.57
N GLN A 192 5.07 1.44 4.49
CA GLN A 192 4.86 0.02 4.22
C GLN A 192 5.45 -0.43 2.88
N TYR A 193 5.51 0.45 1.89
CA TYR A 193 6.15 0.19 0.61
C TYR A 193 7.60 -0.30 0.81
N TYR A 194 8.37 0.42 1.64
CA TYR A 194 9.78 0.10 1.86
C TYR A 194 9.95 -1.19 2.66
N LYS A 195 9.09 -1.42 3.66
CA LYS A 195 9.12 -2.68 4.42
C LYS A 195 8.82 -3.88 3.54
N LEU A 196 7.83 -3.75 2.64
CA LEU A 196 7.50 -4.81 1.68
C LEU A 196 8.61 -4.99 0.62
N ARG A 197 9.31 -3.92 0.24
CA ARG A 197 10.50 -4.02 -0.62
C ARG A 197 11.61 -4.84 0.05
N ASP A 198 11.88 -4.57 1.32
CA ASP A 198 12.89 -5.32 2.08
C ASP A 198 12.49 -6.80 2.22
N ALA A 199 11.20 -7.08 2.45
CA ALA A 199 10.65 -8.44 2.41
C ALA A 199 10.75 -9.09 1.02
N LEU A 200 10.50 -8.34 -0.06
CA LEU A 200 10.65 -8.82 -1.43
C LEU A 200 12.09 -9.27 -1.70
N HIS A 201 13.08 -8.49 -1.25
CA HIS A 201 14.48 -8.87 -1.35
C HIS A 201 14.75 -10.20 -0.63
N GLN A 202 14.29 -10.36 0.61
CA GLN A 202 14.45 -11.60 1.37
C GLN A 202 13.83 -12.81 0.65
N TYR A 203 12.60 -12.66 0.16
CA TYR A 203 11.88 -13.74 -0.53
C TYR A 203 12.52 -14.12 -1.87
N ARG A 204 13.07 -13.15 -2.61
CA ARG A 204 13.84 -13.43 -3.82
C ARG A 204 15.15 -14.15 -3.54
N GLU A 205 15.82 -13.87 -2.43
CA GLU A 205 16.99 -14.65 -2.03
C GLU A 205 16.61 -16.09 -1.65
N ILE A 206 15.44 -16.30 -1.05
CA ILE A 206 14.89 -17.65 -0.82
C ILE A 206 14.62 -18.35 -2.16
N GLU A 207 13.97 -17.67 -3.11
CA GLU A 207 13.68 -18.20 -4.44
C GLU A 207 14.96 -18.58 -5.21
N LYS A 208 15.99 -17.72 -5.20
CA LYS A 208 17.30 -18.01 -5.82
C LYS A 208 17.99 -19.24 -5.23
N LYS A 209 17.76 -19.54 -3.95
CA LYS A 209 18.29 -20.74 -3.27
C LYS A 209 17.45 -21.99 -3.54
N GLY A 210 16.45 -21.92 -4.43
CA GLY A 210 15.56 -23.02 -4.79
C GLY A 210 14.21 -23.03 -4.08
N GLY A 211 13.89 -21.98 -3.30
CA GLY A 211 12.62 -21.87 -2.58
C GLY A 211 12.51 -22.84 -1.40
N TRP A 212 11.29 -23.29 -1.13
CA TRP A 212 11.00 -24.37 -0.18
C TRP A 212 10.31 -25.53 -0.90
N LYS A 213 10.55 -26.74 -0.38
CA LYS A 213 9.94 -27.96 -0.91
C LYS A 213 8.50 -28.10 -0.41
N THR A 214 7.68 -28.80 -1.19
CA THR A 214 6.33 -29.21 -0.80
C THR A 214 6.40 -30.18 0.38
N VAL A 215 5.56 -29.95 1.38
CA VAL A 215 5.27 -30.89 2.46
C VAL A 215 4.29 -31.94 1.93
N GLU A 216 4.73 -33.18 1.90
CA GLU A 216 3.98 -34.31 1.38
C GLU A 216 3.28 -35.04 2.52
N VAL A 217 1.95 -35.18 2.39
CA VAL A 217 1.10 -35.95 3.31
C VAL A 217 0.26 -36.91 2.49
N GLY A 218 -0.03 -38.09 3.03
CA GLY A 218 -0.89 -39.08 2.36
C GLY A 218 -2.32 -38.57 2.17
N GLU A 219 -3.06 -39.16 1.22
CA GLU A 219 -4.43 -38.74 0.87
C GLU A 219 -5.40 -38.80 2.08
N ASP A 220 -5.21 -39.78 2.97
CA ASP A 220 -6.03 -39.96 4.18
C ASP A 220 -5.58 -39.08 5.36
N PHE A 221 -4.62 -38.17 5.18
CA PHE A 221 -4.12 -37.31 6.25
C PHE A 221 -5.21 -36.38 6.78
N LYS A 222 -5.41 -36.40 8.11
CA LYS A 222 -6.36 -35.52 8.80
C LYS A 222 -5.68 -34.45 9.63
N ASN A 223 -4.75 -34.85 10.50
CA ASN A 223 -4.03 -33.94 11.37
C ASN A 223 -2.75 -34.58 11.94
N PHE A 224 -1.82 -33.73 12.40
CA PHE A 224 -0.77 -34.09 13.35
C PHE A 224 -1.04 -33.46 14.71
N LYS A 225 -0.79 -34.22 15.78
CA LYS A 225 -0.84 -33.79 17.18
C LYS A 225 0.51 -33.99 17.85
N ILE A 226 0.68 -33.39 19.03
CA ILE A 226 1.91 -33.57 19.83
C ILE A 226 2.16 -35.06 20.07
N GLY A 227 3.40 -35.49 19.82
CA GLY A 227 3.86 -36.87 19.95
C GLY A 227 3.84 -37.67 18.64
N ASP A 228 3.13 -37.21 17.61
CA ASP A 228 3.18 -37.85 16.29
C ASP A 228 4.60 -37.75 15.70
N SER A 229 5.03 -38.77 14.96
CA SER A 229 6.37 -38.83 14.38
C SER A 229 6.36 -39.39 12.96
N VAL A 230 6.55 -38.54 11.94
CA VAL A 230 6.56 -38.90 10.52
C VAL A 230 7.44 -37.95 9.71
N GLY A 231 7.93 -38.39 8.53
CA GLY A 231 8.81 -37.57 7.68
C GLY A 231 8.24 -36.20 7.27
N ALA A 232 6.91 -36.10 7.10
CA ALA A 232 6.23 -34.84 6.81
C ALA A 232 6.47 -33.77 7.88
N ILE A 233 6.63 -34.16 9.15
CA ILE A 233 6.89 -33.23 10.25
C ILE A 233 8.28 -32.58 10.11
N GLY A 234 9.30 -33.36 9.70
CA GLY A 234 10.61 -32.83 9.37
C GLY A 234 10.56 -31.82 8.22
N GLN A 235 9.71 -32.06 7.21
CA GLN A 235 9.50 -31.12 6.10
C GLN A 235 8.84 -29.82 6.57
N ILE A 236 7.85 -29.88 7.48
CA ILE A 236 7.22 -28.70 8.07
C ILE A 236 8.25 -27.86 8.86
N ARG A 237 9.13 -28.52 9.63
CA ARG A 237 10.19 -27.84 10.39
C ARG A 237 11.16 -27.11 9.48
N GLU A 238 11.64 -27.75 8.41
CA GLU A 238 12.47 -27.10 7.40
C GLU A 238 11.74 -25.89 6.78
N ARG A 239 10.45 -26.05 6.43
CA ARG A 239 9.65 -24.98 5.85
C ARG A 239 9.52 -23.76 6.77
N LEU A 240 9.23 -23.96 8.06
CA LEU A 240 9.10 -22.88 9.05
C LEU A 240 10.46 -22.28 9.46
N TYR A 241 11.55 -23.03 9.30
CA TYR A 241 12.90 -22.51 9.52
C TYR A 241 13.31 -21.52 8.43
N ILE A 242 12.98 -21.80 7.17
CA ILE A 242 13.30 -20.92 6.03
C ILE A 242 12.71 -19.51 6.19
N THR A 243 11.51 -19.39 6.73
CA THR A 243 10.81 -18.11 6.95
C THR A 243 10.95 -17.57 8.38
N GLY A 244 11.65 -18.29 9.26
CA GLY A 244 12.04 -17.81 10.59
C GLY A 244 11.00 -17.99 11.71
N GLU A 245 9.84 -18.59 11.44
CA GLU A 245 8.87 -18.97 12.47
C GLU A 245 9.45 -20.02 13.44
N LEU A 246 10.36 -20.85 12.93
CA LEU A 246 11.20 -21.73 13.73
C LEU A 246 12.64 -21.21 13.73
N LYS A 247 13.20 -20.95 14.91
CA LYS A 247 14.56 -20.37 15.04
C LYS A 247 15.68 -21.35 14.72
N GLU A 248 15.48 -22.63 15.04
CA GLU A 248 16.47 -23.70 14.86
C GLU A 248 15.78 -24.91 14.25
N ASN A 249 16.38 -25.50 13.22
CA ASN A 249 15.90 -26.77 12.67
C ASN A 249 16.74 -27.94 13.19
N ASP A 250 16.22 -28.62 14.22
CA ASP A 250 16.78 -29.87 14.76
C ASP A 250 16.60 -31.09 13.84
N LYS A 251 15.90 -30.93 12.70
CA LYS A 251 15.55 -31.99 11.74
C LYS A 251 14.74 -33.15 12.34
N SER A 252 14.09 -32.91 13.48
CA SER A 252 13.23 -33.88 14.14
C SER A 252 12.00 -34.18 13.28
N ASN A 253 11.62 -35.45 13.24
CA ASN A 253 10.35 -35.88 12.66
C ASN A 253 9.21 -35.90 13.68
N VAL A 254 9.45 -35.43 14.91
CA VAL A 254 8.48 -35.44 16.02
C VAL A 254 7.74 -34.11 16.11
N CYS A 255 6.42 -34.19 16.22
CA CYS A 255 5.56 -33.04 16.50
C CYS A 255 5.64 -32.72 17.99
N ASP A 256 6.42 -31.70 18.35
CA ASP A 256 6.63 -31.27 19.73
C ASP A 256 5.96 -29.91 20.01
N SER A 257 6.05 -29.46 21.26
CA SER A 257 5.48 -28.17 21.67
C SER A 257 6.15 -26.99 20.95
N THR A 258 7.42 -27.11 20.60
CA THR A 258 8.17 -26.12 19.83
C THR A 258 7.58 -25.95 18.43
N LEU A 259 7.35 -27.04 17.71
CA LEU A 259 6.72 -27.01 16.38
C LEU A 259 5.29 -26.48 16.44
N ILE A 260 4.47 -26.94 17.40
CA ILE A 260 3.11 -26.42 17.56
C ILE A 260 3.11 -24.91 17.83
N LYS A 261 4.06 -24.40 18.61
CA LYS A 261 4.21 -22.96 18.84
C LYS A 261 4.59 -22.22 17.54
N ALA A 262 5.50 -22.77 16.74
CA ALA A 262 5.89 -22.19 15.45
C ALA A 262 4.70 -22.15 14.47
N ILE A 263 3.92 -23.24 14.39
CA ILE A 263 2.69 -23.28 13.58
C ILE A 263 1.67 -22.26 14.05
N LYS A 264 1.46 -22.08 15.36
CA LYS A 264 0.56 -21.04 15.87
C LYS A 264 0.99 -19.63 15.49
N ASN A 265 2.29 -19.35 15.54
CA ASN A 265 2.81 -18.07 15.10
C ASN A 265 2.59 -17.90 13.59
N TYR A 266 2.83 -18.95 12.81
CA TYR A 266 2.53 -18.97 11.38
C TYR A 266 1.05 -18.69 11.12
N GLU A 267 0.12 -19.38 11.80
CA GLU A 267 -1.33 -19.17 11.70
C GLU A 267 -1.69 -17.71 12.01
N ILE A 268 -1.14 -17.13 13.08
CA ILE A 268 -1.36 -15.73 13.43
C ILE A 268 -0.89 -14.79 12.32
N HIS A 269 0.31 -15.01 11.77
CA HIS A 269 0.86 -14.22 10.67
C HIS A 269 0.10 -14.41 9.34
N HIS A 270 -0.71 -15.47 9.25
CA HIS A 270 -1.54 -15.76 8.09
C HIS A 270 -3.03 -15.39 8.30
N GLY A 271 -3.35 -14.71 9.41
CA GLY A 271 -4.71 -14.32 9.76
C GLY A 271 -5.64 -15.48 10.12
N LEU A 272 -5.08 -16.64 10.46
CA LEU A 272 -5.79 -17.87 10.83
C LEU A 272 -5.99 -17.96 12.35
N THR A 273 -6.93 -18.81 12.78
CA THR A 273 -7.14 -19.06 14.21
C THR A 273 -6.12 -20.09 14.68
N PRO A 274 -5.26 -19.78 15.68
CA PRO A 274 -4.20 -20.69 16.08
C PRO A 274 -4.74 -21.98 16.70
N LYS A 275 -4.24 -23.14 16.27
CA LYS A 275 -4.69 -24.46 16.72
C LYS A 275 -3.58 -25.21 17.46
N ASN A 276 -3.95 -26.21 18.25
CA ASN A 276 -3.01 -27.10 18.94
C ASN A 276 -2.62 -28.33 18.11
N ILE A 277 -3.07 -28.37 16.86
CA ILE A 277 -2.90 -29.49 15.92
C ILE A 277 -2.59 -28.92 14.54
N ILE A 278 -1.87 -29.67 13.72
CA ILE A 278 -1.55 -29.30 12.34
C ILE A 278 -2.59 -29.98 11.44
N LEU A 279 -3.45 -29.19 10.80
CA LEU A 279 -4.51 -29.68 9.90
C LEU A 279 -4.05 -29.68 8.45
N LYS A 280 -4.78 -30.38 7.58
CA LYS A 280 -4.54 -30.36 6.11
C LYS A 280 -4.50 -28.94 5.54
N GLU A 281 -5.39 -28.07 5.98
CA GLU A 281 -5.42 -26.66 5.56
C GLU A 281 -4.15 -25.88 5.91
N HIS A 282 -3.43 -26.26 6.98
CA HIS A 282 -2.15 -25.63 7.33
C HIS A 282 -1.04 -26.13 6.38
N ILE A 283 -1.07 -27.41 6.02
CA ILE A 283 -0.14 -27.99 5.04
C ILE A 283 -0.34 -27.31 3.68
N ASP A 284 -1.59 -27.10 3.27
CA ASP A 284 -1.91 -26.44 2.00
C ASP A 284 -1.39 -24.99 1.97
N GLU A 285 -1.50 -24.24 3.08
CA GLU A 285 -0.97 -22.87 3.20
C GLU A 285 0.58 -22.84 3.19
N LEU A 286 1.23 -23.79 3.89
CA LEU A 286 2.69 -23.96 3.89
C LEU A 286 3.25 -24.31 2.51
N ASN A 287 2.46 -25.03 1.72
CA ASN A 287 2.79 -25.48 0.36
C ASN A 287 2.58 -24.41 -0.72
N ILE A 288 2.08 -23.22 -0.37
CA ILE A 288 2.04 -22.10 -1.32
C ILE A 288 3.49 -21.79 -1.76
N PRO A 289 3.82 -21.80 -3.06
CA PRO A 289 5.18 -21.58 -3.55
C PRO A 289 5.73 -20.19 -3.21
N VAL A 290 7.06 -20.09 -3.13
CA VAL A 290 7.76 -18.81 -2.89
C VAL A 290 7.45 -17.78 -3.98
N SER A 291 7.36 -18.22 -5.23
CA SER A 291 7.05 -17.36 -6.37
C SER A 291 5.66 -16.72 -6.25
N ASP A 292 4.68 -17.43 -5.71
CA ASP A 292 3.35 -16.89 -5.47
C ASP A 292 3.34 -15.90 -4.30
N ARG A 293 4.11 -16.16 -3.22
CA ARG A 293 4.31 -15.17 -2.14
C ARG A 293 4.99 -13.90 -2.65
N ILE A 294 5.98 -14.02 -3.53
CA ILE A 294 6.64 -12.88 -4.19
C ILE A 294 5.62 -12.05 -4.98
N LYS A 295 4.73 -12.70 -5.76
CA LYS A 295 3.66 -11.99 -6.48
C LYS A 295 2.72 -11.26 -5.53
N THR A 296 2.32 -11.88 -4.41
CA THR A 296 1.52 -11.21 -3.37
C THR A 296 2.24 -9.98 -2.81
N ILE A 297 3.54 -10.08 -2.49
CA ILE A 297 4.33 -8.95 -2.00
C ILE A 297 4.33 -7.81 -3.03
N ILE A 298 4.61 -8.12 -4.31
CA ILE A 298 4.63 -7.15 -5.41
C ILE A 298 3.27 -6.45 -5.58
N ALA A 299 2.17 -7.21 -5.57
CA ALA A 299 0.82 -6.64 -5.66
C ALA A 299 0.53 -5.64 -4.53
N ASN A 300 1.01 -5.92 -3.31
CA ASN A 300 0.82 -5.00 -2.18
C ASN A 300 1.80 -3.82 -2.19
N MET A 301 3.02 -3.98 -2.70
CA MET A 301 3.91 -2.85 -2.99
C MET A 301 3.26 -1.89 -3.98
N GLU A 302 2.64 -2.41 -5.03
CA GLU A 302 1.92 -1.58 -6.02
C GLU A 302 0.74 -0.84 -5.36
N ARG A 303 -0.06 -1.51 -4.52
CA ARG A 303 -1.11 -0.84 -3.73
C ARG A 303 -0.56 0.29 -2.86
N CYS A 304 0.62 0.09 -2.25
CA CYS A 304 1.27 1.14 -1.46
C CYS A 304 1.69 2.36 -2.29
N ARG A 305 1.98 2.21 -3.59
CA ARG A 305 2.27 3.35 -4.49
C ARG A 305 1.06 4.27 -4.67
N TRP A 306 -0.14 3.74 -4.51
CA TRP A 306 -1.38 4.50 -4.71
C TRP A 306 -1.78 5.30 -3.46
N ILE A 307 -1.13 5.08 -2.32
CA ILE A 307 -1.51 5.70 -1.04
C ILE A 307 -0.76 7.01 -0.86
N ASP A 308 -1.46 8.05 -0.42
CA ASP A 308 -0.81 9.28 0.04
C ASP A 308 0.02 9.01 1.32
N PRO A 309 1.36 9.23 1.33
CA PRO A 309 2.18 9.05 2.53
C PRO A 309 1.81 10.00 3.68
N GLN A 310 0.98 11.01 3.46
CA GLN A 310 0.47 11.84 4.56
C GLN A 310 -0.51 11.08 5.46
N LEU A 311 -1.14 10.00 5.00
CA LEU A 311 -2.12 9.24 5.80
C LEU A 311 -1.49 8.63 7.07
N GLU A 312 -0.24 8.15 7.00
CA GLU A 312 0.49 7.57 8.15
C GLU A 312 1.07 8.62 9.11
N LYS A 313 1.10 9.90 8.72
CA LYS A 313 1.58 10.99 9.58
C LYS A 313 0.49 11.51 10.53
N GLY A 314 -0.76 11.08 10.33
CA GLY A 314 -1.84 11.41 11.24
C GLY A 314 -1.56 10.92 12.65
N LYS A 315 -1.70 11.80 13.64
CA LYS A 315 -1.56 11.42 15.06
C LYS A 315 -2.72 10.57 15.57
N GLU A 316 -3.86 10.55 14.88
CA GLU A 316 -5.02 9.78 15.28
C GLU A 316 -5.85 9.42 14.07
N TYR A 317 -6.09 8.13 13.86
CA TYR A 317 -6.89 7.62 12.75
C TYR A 317 -7.32 6.17 13.01
N ILE A 318 -8.36 5.73 12.31
CA ILE A 318 -8.79 4.33 12.25
C ILE A 318 -8.32 3.75 10.92
N GLU A 319 -7.74 2.56 10.97
CA GLU A 319 -7.45 1.74 9.79
C GLU A 319 -8.21 0.42 9.87
N VAL A 320 -8.78 0.00 8.74
CA VAL A 320 -9.42 -1.30 8.57
C VAL A 320 -8.75 -1.99 7.40
N ASN A 321 -8.12 -3.13 7.65
CA ASN A 321 -7.57 -3.97 6.58
C ASN A 321 -8.57 -5.10 6.29
N ILE A 322 -9.16 -5.07 5.10
CA ILE A 322 -10.26 -5.98 4.73
C ILE A 322 -9.84 -7.46 4.78
N PRO A 323 -8.75 -7.90 4.11
CA PRO A 323 -8.27 -9.30 4.16
C PRO A 323 -7.88 -9.78 5.56
N GLU A 324 -7.36 -8.89 6.40
CA GLU A 324 -6.97 -9.21 7.79
C GLU A 324 -8.20 -9.32 8.72
N PHE A 325 -9.34 -8.77 8.30
CA PHE A 325 -10.55 -8.66 9.10
C PHE A 325 -10.29 -8.03 10.49
N ARG A 326 -9.47 -6.98 10.52
CA ARG A 326 -9.20 -6.19 11.73
C ARG A 326 -9.35 -4.70 11.50
N LEU A 327 -9.71 -4.04 12.60
CA LEU A 327 -9.73 -2.60 12.77
C LEU A 327 -8.71 -2.22 13.84
N TYR A 328 -7.93 -1.20 13.56
CA TYR A 328 -7.02 -0.57 14.50
C TYR A 328 -7.38 0.90 14.66
N LEU A 329 -7.38 1.39 15.90
CA LEU A 329 -7.34 2.81 16.21
C LEU A 329 -5.91 3.15 16.58
N ILE A 330 -5.30 4.02 15.79
CA ILE A 330 -3.93 4.48 15.98
C ILE A 330 -3.96 5.83 16.68
N ARG A 331 -3.13 5.99 17.71
CA ARG A 331 -2.87 7.28 18.37
C ARG A 331 -1.39 7.45 18.62
N ASP A 332 -0.85 8.61 18.26
CA ASP A 332 0.57 8.95 18.40
C ASP A 332 1.47 7.84 17.86
N HIS A 333 1.09 7.27 16.72
CA HIS A 333 1.75 6.16 16.04
C HIS A 333 1.75 4.82 16.79
N GLU A 334 0.97 4.66 17.87
CA GLU A 334 0.77 3.43 18.65
C GLU A 334 -0.64 2.84 18.43
N ILE A 335 -0.81 1.53 18.66
CA ILE A 335 -2.15 0.91 18.63
C ILE A 335 -2.85 1.27 19.94
N ALA A 336 -3.81 2.19 19.89
CA ALA A 336 -4.65 2.52 21.05
C ALA A 336 -5.75 1.47 21.25
N PHE A 337 -6.24 0.85 20.17
CA PHE A 337 -7.30 -0.15 20.24
C PHE A 337 -7.31 -1.05 19.01
N VAL A 338 -7.72 -2.30 19.21
CA VAL A 338 -7.88 -3.31 18.15
C VAL A 338 -9.20 -4.06 18.30
N SER A 339 -9.89 -4.28 17.18
CA SER A 339 -11.10 -5.09 17.11
C SER A 339 -11.10 -5.99 15.88
N PRO A 340 -11.58 -7.24 15.97
CA PRO A 340 -11.95 -7.97 14.77
C PRO A 340 -13.12 -7.27 14.07
N VAL A 341 -13.22 -7.44 12.76
CA VAL A 341 -14.35 -6.96 11.95
C VAL A 341 -14.96 -8.05 11.08
N VAL A 342 -16.21 -7.84 10.66
CA VAL A 342 -16.88 -8.59 9.60
C VAL A 342 -17.12 -7.63 8.45
N VAL A 343 -16.69 -8.00 7.25
CA VAL A 343 -16.73 -7.19 6.03
C VAL A 343 -17.70 -7.80 5.01
N GLY A 344 -17.85 -7.13 3.87
CA GLY A 344 -18.73 -7.54 2.78
C GLY A 344 -18.44 -8.95 2.25
N LYS A 345 -19.47 -9.62 1.72
CA LYS A 345 -19.29 -10.82 0.89
C LYS A 345 -18.64 -10.47 -0.45
N ALA A 346 -18.15 -11.47 -1.18
CA ALA A 346 -17.61 -11.28 -2.53
C ALA A 346 -18.57 -10.58 -3.52
N MET A 347 -19.89 -10.77 -3.36
CA MET A 347 -20.92 -10.12 -4.19
C MET A 347 -21.34 -8.72 -3.71
N THR A 348 -20.93 -8.34 -2.49
CA THR A 348 -21.26 -7.05 -1.85
C THR A 348 -20.02 -6.57 -1.12
N LYS A 349 -18.93 -6.42 -1.88
CA LYS A 349 -17.59 -6.15 -1.36
C LYS A 349 -17.59 -4.85 -0.54
N THR A 350 -16.88 -4.86 0.58
CA THR A 350 -16.54 -3.61 1.26
C THR A 350 -15.63 -2.79 0.36
N VAL A 351 -16.00 -1.53 0.14
CA VAL A 351 -15.26 -0.60 -0.73
C VAL A 351 -13.95 -0.19 -0.04
N ILE A 352 -12.89 -0.01 -0.82
CA ILE A 352 -11.62 0.58 -0.38
C ILE A 352 -11.74 2.10 -0.49
N PHE A 353 -11.79 2.82 0.63
CA PHE A 353 -11.95 4.28 0.62
C PHE A 353 -11.54 4.89 1.97
N SER A 354 -11.52 6.23 2.01
CA SER A 354 -11.31 7.00 3.24
C SER A 354 -12.47 7.93 3.55
N GLY A 355 -12.74 8.19 4.82
CA GLY A 355 -13.70 9.22 5.25
C GLY A 355 -13.37 9.80 6.62
N MET A 356 -14.10 10.83 7.03
CA MET A 356 -13.90 11.50 8.31
C MET A 356 -15.05 11.17 9.26
N MET A 357 -14.79 10.37 10.29
CA MET A 357 -15.76 10.04 11.32
C MET A 357 -16.11 11.29 12.12
N ASN A 358 -17.41 11.58 12.17
CA ASN A 358 -17.91 12.79 12.81
C ASN A 358 -18.99 12.50 13.85
N ASN A 359 -19.66 11.35 13.81
CA ASN A 359 -20.72 11.03 14.76
C ASN A 359 -20.66 9.56 15.23
N ILE A 360 -21.01 9.37 16.49
CA ILE A 360 -21.38 8.08 17.08
C ILE A 360 -22.87 8.14 17.34
N VAL A 361 -23.61 7.10 16.94
CA VAL A 361 -25.06 7.03 17.16
C VAL A 361 -25.37 5.79 17.97
N PHE A 362 -25.83 6.01 19.20
CA PHE A 362 -26.26 4.96 20.12
C PHE A 362 -27.74 4.65 19.92
N SER A 363 -28.13 3.40 20.20
CA SER A 363 -29.50 2.91 19.96
C SER A 363 -30.03 3.29 18.56
N PRO A 364 -29.29 2.97 17.46
CA PRO A 364 -29.59 3.53 16.16
C PRO A 364 -30.88 2.96 15.55
N TYR A 365 -31.59 3.79 14.78
CA TYR A 365 -32.48 3.26 13.75
C TYR A 365 -31.63 2.69 12.60
N TRP A 366 -32.10 1.60 12.01
CA TRP A 366 -31.56 1.09 10.75
C TRP A 366 -32.51 1.41 9.60
N ASN A 367 -32.19 2.45 8.83
CA ASN A 367 -32.89 2.72 7.58
C ASN A 367 -32.44 1.70 6.54
N VAL A 368 -33.36 0.83 6.13
CA VAL A 368 -33.00 -0.32 5.30
C VAL A 368 -32.76 0.14 3.85
N PRO A 369 -31.60 -0.18 3.24
CA PRO A 369 -31.35 0.11 1.83
C PRO A 369 -32.42 -0.50 0.91
N THR A 370 -32.80 0.23 -0.15
CA THR A 370 -33.82 -0.20 -1.12
C THR A 370 -33.53 -1.58 -1.72
N SER A 371 -32.26 -1.91 -1.93
CA SER A 371 -31.84 -3.23 -2.42
C SER A 371 -32.25 -4.37 -1.47
N ILE A 372 -32.06 -4.19 -0.16
CA ILE A 372 -32.46 -5.16 0.88
C ILE A 372 -33.98 -5.19 1.02
N ILE A 373 -34.65 -4.04 0.92
CA ILE A 373 -36.12 -3.98 0.92
C ILE A 373 -36.67 -4.87 -0.21
N ASN A 374 -36.13 -4.73 -1.41
CA ASN A 374 -36.61 -5.47 -2.58
C ASN A 374 -36.22 -6.95 -2.57
N LYS A 375 -35.00 -7.29 -2.13
CA LYS A 375 -34.47 -8.66 -2.21
C LYS A 375 -34.78 -9.54 -1.00
N GLU A 376 -35.01 -8.95 0.17
CA GLU A 376 -35.17 -9.72 1.42
C GLU A 376 -36.50 -9.41 2.11
N ILE A 377 -36.83 -8.12 2.32
CA ILE A 377 -38.01 -7.75 3.12
C ILE A 377 -39.31 -8.02 2.36
N LYS A 378 -39.45 -7.56 1.11
CA LYS A 378 -40.67 -7.79 0.31
C LYS A 378 -40.98 -9.29 0.14
N PRO A 379 -40.01 -10.16 -0.22
CA PRO A 379 -40.23 -11.61 -0.21
C PRO A 379 -40.61 -12.16 1.17
N GLY A 380 -40.01 -11.65 2.25
CA GLY A 380 -40.36 -12.03 3.63
C GLY A 380 -41.80 -11.67 4.01
N MET A 381 -42.25 -10.46 3.64
CA MET A 381 -43.62 -9.99 3.85
C MET A 381 -44.65 -10.78 3.03
N ALA A 382 -44.32 -11.16 1.80
CA ALA A 382 -45.18 -11.99 0.96
C ALA A 382 -45.42 -13.37 1.58
N LYS A 383 -44.42 -13.92 2.28
CA LYS A 383 -44.51 -15.20 2.99
C LYS A 383 -45.19 -15.09 4.36
N ASN A 384 -45.06 -13.95 5.02
CA ASN A 384 -45.56 -13.75 6.39
C ASN A 384 -46.06 -12.31 6.58
N LYS A 385 -47.38 -12.17 6.78
CA LYS A 385 -48.04 -10.85 6.98
C LYS A 385 -47.53 -10.11 8.23
N ASN A 386 -47.03 -10.83 9.24
CA ASN A 386 -46.48 -10.27 10.48
C ASN A 386 -44.96 -10.05 10.43
N TYR A 387 -44.32 -10.21 9.26
CA TYR A 387 -42.87 -10.16 9.10
C TYR A 387 -42.25 -8.87 9.67
N LEU A 388 -42.84 -7.70 9.37
CA LEU A 388 -42.30 -6.43 9.83
C LEU A 388 -42.30 -6.33 11.36
N ALA A 389 -43.43 -6.59 12.00
CA ALA A 389 -43.55 -6.58 13.46
C ALA A 389 -42.59 -7.58 14.12
N GLN A 390 -42.50 -8.81 13.61
CA GLN A 390 -41.60 -9.84 14.14
C GLN A 390 -40.11 -9.48 14.03
N LYS A 391 -39.75 -8.63 13.04
CA LYS A 391 -38.39 -8.15 12.83
C LYS A 391 -38.16 -6.75 13.41
N ASN A 392 -39.12 -6.19 14.13
CA ASN A 392 -39.09 -4.82 14.65
C ASN A 392 -38.82 -3.78 13.54
N LEU A 393 -39.45 -4.00 12.39
CA LEU A 393 -39.43 -3.12 11.22
C LEU A 393 -40.74 -2.34 11.15
N GLU A 394 -40.67 -1.11 10.67
CA GLU A 394 -41.82 -0.24 10.43
C GLU A 394 -41.67 0.54 9.13
N TRP A 395 -42.80 0.96 8.58
CA TRP A 395 -42.83 1.90 7.47
C TRP A 395 -42.47 3.30 7.96
N ASN A 396 -41.65 3.99 7.19
CA ASN A 396 -41.22 5.35 7.45
C ASN A 396 -41.19 6.12 6.13
N ASN A 397 -42.27 6.85 5.82
CA ASN A 397 -42.41 7.70 4.63
C ASN A 397 -42.04 7.00 3.30
N GLY A 398 -42.59 5.80 3.08
CA GLY A 398 -42.33 5.01 1.86
C GLY A 398 -41.04 4.17 1.90
N ALA A 399 -40.22 4.31 2.93
CA ALA A 399 -39.08 3.42 3.22
C ALA A 399 -39.41 2.47 4.39
N VAL A 400 -38.54 1.49 4.62
CA VAL A 400 -38.60 0.61 5.79
C VAL A 400 -37.42 0.91 6.71
N ARG A 401 -37.67 1.01 8.02
CA ARG A 401 -36.61 1.10 9.02
C ARG A 401 -36.80 0.07 10.13
N GLN A 402 -35.70 -0.38 10.73
CA GLN A 402 -35.71 -1.17 11.95
C GLN A 402 -35.56 -0.26 13.17
N VAL A 403 -36.42 -0.45 14.16
CA VAL A 403 -36.39 0.33 15.41
C VAL A 403 -35.21 -0.09 16.30
N PRO A 404 -34.74 0.77 17.21
CA PRO A 404 -33.66 0.45 18.14
C PRO A 404 -33.99 -0.78 19.01
N GLY A 405 -32.97 -1.60 19.29
CA GLY A 405 -33.11 -2.74 20.19
C GLY A 405 -32.04 -3.81 19.99
N LYS A 406 -32.00 -4.81 20.87
CA LYS A 406 -31.00 -5.89 20.87
C LYS A 406 -30.89 -6.68 19.56
N ASN A 407 -31.99 -6.76 18.80
CA ASN A 407 -32.06 -7.49 17.54
C ASN A 407 -31.90 -6.58 16.31
N ASN A 408 -31.59 -5.29 16.51
CA ASN A 408 -31.36 -4.36 15.42
C ASN A 408 -30.12 -4.79 14.62
N SER A 409 -30.19 -4.78 13.29
CA SER A 409 -29.11 -5.26 12.42
C SER A 409 -27.82 -4.42 12.50
N LEU A 410 -27.94 -3.16 12.95
CA LEU A 410 -26.82 -2.28 13.28
C LEU A 410 -26.32 -2.42 14.72
N GLY A 411 -26.89 -3.34 15.50
CA GLY A 411 -26.62 -3.50 16.91
C GLY A 411 -26.97 -2.25 17.72
N LEU A 412 -26.19 -1.97 18.76
CA LEU A 412 -26.47 -0.92 19.73
C LEU A 412 -25.73 0.40 19.45
N VAL A 413 -24.81 0.42 18.48
CA VAL A 413 -24.05 1.61 18.10
C VAL A 413 -23.61 1.56 16.64
N LYS A 414 -23.67 2.70 15.95
CA LYS A 414 -23.08 2.91 14.61
C LYS A 414 -22.15 4.13 14.63
N PHE A 415 -21.08 4.08 13.84
CA PHE A 415 -20.09 5.14 13.70
C PHE A 415 -20.13 5.68 12.27
N LEU A 416 -20.42 6.96 12.16
CA LEU A 416 -20.70 7.62 10.89
C LEU A 416 -19.53 8.47 10.44
N PHE A 417 -19.15 8.27 9.18
CA PHE A 417 -18.18 9.05 8.44
C PHE A 417 -18.77 9.28 7.05
N PRO A 418 -19.19 10.52 6.71
CA PRO A 418 -19.86 10.80 5.44
C PRO A 418 -19.04 10.33 4.23
N ASN A 419 -19.69 9.57 3.34
CA ASN A 419 -19.11 9.04 2.10
C ASN A 419 -20.21 8.75 1.07
N SER A 420 -19.84 8.67 -0.21
CA SER A 420 -20.76 8.40 -1.32
C SER A 420 -21.25 6.95 -1.40
N ASN A 421 -20.66 6.03 -0.63
CA ASN A 421 -20.95 4.59 -0.69
C ASN A 421 -21.94 4.11 0.39
N ASN A 422 -22.44 5.02 1.25
CA ASN A 422 -23.30 4.68 2.39
C ASN A 422 -22.72 3.61 3.33
N ILE A 423 -21.39 3.55 3.44
CA ILE A 423 -20.69 2.60 4.32
C ILE A 423 -20.47 3.23 5.69
N TYR A 424 -20.65 2.45 6.75
CA TYR A 424 -20.36 2.84 8.13
C TYR A 424 -19.78 1.66 8.91
N LEU A 425 -19.17 1.97 10.07
CA LEU A 425 -18.79 0.97 11.05
C LEU A 425 -19.98 0.80 12.00
N HIS A 426 -20.30 -0.42 12.40
CA HIS A 426 -21.43 -0.61 13.31
C HIS A 426 -21.34 -1.90 14.13
N ASP A 427 -22.13 -1.98 15.19
CA ASP A 427 -22.33 -3.18 15.97
C ASP A 427 -23.20 -4.21 15.22
N THR A 428 -23.34 -5.43 15.73
CA THR A 428 -24.23 -6.45 15.19
C THR A 428 -24.71 -7.40 16.29
N PRO A 429 -25.95 -7.90 16.22
CA PRO A 429 -26.42 -8.98 17.08
C PRO A 429 -25.74 -10.30 16.75
N ALA A 430 -25.20 -10.47 15.54
CA ALA A 430 -24.55 -11.69 15.08
C ALA A 430 -23.10 -11.81 15.58
N LYS A 431 -22.91 -11.86 16.91
CA LYS A 431 -21.59 -11.87 17.56
C LYS A 431 -20.73 -13.09 17.23
N SER A 432 -21.34 -14.25 17.02
CA SER A 432 -20.64 -15.49 16.65
C SER A 432 -19.89 -15.40 15.31
N LEU A 433 -20.21 -14.42 14.46
CA LEU A 433 -19.47 -14.22 13.20
C LEU A 433 -18.03 -13.76 13.43
N PHE A 434 -17.71 -13.18 14.59
CA PHE A 434 -16.33 -12.77 14.91
C PHE A 434 -15.42 -13.94 15.28
N GLU A 435 -15.99 -15.12 15.55
CA GLU A 435 -15.26 -16.37 15.82
C GLU A 435 -14.91 -17.13 14.54
N ARG A 436 -15.44 -16.69 13.38
CA ARG A 436 -15.11 -17.28 12.08
C ARG A 436 -13.75 -16.78 11.60
N GLU A 437 -12.98 -17.66 10.96
CA GLU A 437 -11.74 -17.30 10.27
C GLU A 437 -12.02 -16.39 9.07
N ASN A 438 -12.87 -16.84 8.14
CA ASN A 438 -13.37 -15.98 7.06
C ASN A 438 -14.57 -15.15 7.56
N ARG A 439 -14.44 -13.83 7.54
CA ARG A 439 -15.47 -12.89 8.03
C ARG A 439 -16.05 -11.99 6.94
N ALA A 440 -16.08 -12.46 5.70
CA ALA A 440 -16.75 -11.80 4.58
C ALA A 440 -18.25 -12.18 4.52
N PHE A 441 -19.09 -11.63 5.42
CA PHE A 441 -20.51 -11.98 5.57
C PHE A 441 -21.51 -10.81 5.47
N SER A 442 -21.03 -9.56 5.39
CA SER A 442 -21.89 -8.38 5.39
C SER A 442 -22.35 -7.99 3.98
N HIS A 443 -23.21 -6.98 3.90
CA HIS A 443 -23.66 -6.35 2.66
C HIS A 443 -22.83 -5.13 2.26
N GLY A 444 -21.56 -5.06 2.71
CA GLY A 444 -20.60 -4.00 2.39
C GLY A 444 -20.16 -3.18 3.59
N CYS A 445 -21.05 -2.91 4.55
CA CYS A 445 -20.70 -2.22 5.80
C CYS A 445 -19.77 -3.07 6.69
N VAL A 446 -19.02 -2.41 7.58
CA VAL A 446 -18.04 -3.09 8.44
C VAL A 446 -18.62 -3.25 9.84
N ARG A 447 -18.83 -4.49 10.27
CA ARG A 447 -19.29 -4.78 11.64
C ARG A 447 -18.08 -4.86 12.56
N VAL A 448 -18.14 -4.21 13.71
CA VAL A 448 -17.04 -4.14 14.69
C VAL A 448 -17.34 -5.10 15.84
N GLY A 449 -16.37 -5.96 16.19
CA GLY A 449 -16.53 -6.96 17.25
C GLY A 449 -16.57 -6.39 18.66
N LYS A 450 -15.82 -5.31 18.90
CA LYS A 450 -15.74 -4.59 20.19
C LYS A 450 -16.25 -3.15 20.06
N PRO A 451 -17.52 -2.93 19.66
CA PRO A 451 -17.99 -1.59 19.30
C PRO A 451 -18.20 -0.70 20.52
N ARG A 452 -18.55 -1.28 21.69
CA ARG A 452 -18.65 -0.55 22.95
C ARG A 452 -17.30 0.06 23.34
N GLU A 453 -16.25 -0.76 23.29
CA GLU A 453 -14.89 -0.36 23.62
C GLU A 453 -14.36 0.69 22.65
N LEU A 454 -14.68 0.56 21.35
CA LEU A 454 -14.36 1.58 20.36
C LEU A 454 -15.04 2.92 20.69
N ALA A 455 -16.31 2.91 21.12
CA ALA A 455 -17.00 4.13 21.52
C ALA A 455 -16.38 4.77 22.77
N ILE A 456 -15.98 3.97 23.75
CA ILE A 456 -15.24 4.45 24.95
C ILE A 456 -13.94 5.11 24.52
N GLU A 457 -13.16 4.47 23.65
CA GLU A 457 -11.90 5.02 23.20
C GLU A 457 -12.08 6.33 22.44
N LEU A 458 -13.04 6.40 21.51
CA LEU A 458 -13.30 7.62 20.72
C LEU A 458 -13.82 8.79 21.55
N LEU A 459 -14.55 8.53 22.65
CA LEU A 459 -15.10 9.56 23.54
C LEU A 459 -14.23 9.86 24.76
N LYS A 460 -13.07 9.20 24.90
CA LYS A 460 -12.20 9.28 26.08
C LYS A 460 -11.75 10.69 26.47
N GLN A 461 -11.64 11.60 25.50
CA GLN A 461 -11.27 13.00 25.72
C GLN A 461 -12.46 13.89 26.13
N ASP A 462 -13.68 13.36 26.12
CA ASP A 462 -14.87 14.04 26.61
C ASP A 462 -15.26 13.50 28.00
N PRO A 463 -14.94 14.23 29.09
CA PRO A 463 -15.21 13.75 30.45
C PRO A 463 -16.70 13.58 30.74
N THR A 464 -17.59 14.15 29.92
CA THR A 464 -19.04 13.96 30.07
C THR A 464 -19.50 12.57 29.62
N TRP A 465 -18.70 11.86 28.83
CA TRP A 465 -18.99 10.52 28.31
C TRP A 465 -18.23 9.44 29.07
N THR A 466 -18.74 9.10 30.26
CA THR A 466 -18.25 7.96 31.04
C THR A 466 -18.68 6.62 30.41
N PRO A 467 -17.96 5.50 30.65
CA PRO A 467 -18.39 4.19 30.20
C PRO A 467 -19.83 3.83 30.61
N ALA A 468 -20.24 4.17 31.83
CA ALA A 468 -21.61 3.96 32.30
C ALA A 468 -22.65 4.77 31.51
N ARG A 469 -22.32 6.01 31.12
CA ARG A 469 -23.21 6.83 30.28
C ARG A 469 -23.31 6.26 28.86
N ILE A 470 -22.21 5.74 28.32
CA ILE A 470 -22.17 5.06 27.02
C ILE A 470 -23.07 3.83 27.07
N ASP A 471 -22.95 2.99 28.10
CA ASP A 471 -23.80 1.80 28.30
C ASP A 471 -25.28 2.16 28.38
N LYS A 472 -25.61 3.22 29.14
CA LYS A 472 -26.98 3.72 29.24
C LYS A 472 -27.50 4.19 27.88
N ALA A 473 -26.69 4.90 27.09
CA ALA A 473 -27.08 5.38 25.77
C ALA A 473 -27.26 4.22 24.75
N MET A 474 -26.40 3.21 24.80
CA MET A 474 -26.49 2.01 23.96
C MET A 474 -27.77 1.19 24.20
N HIS A 475 -28.31 1.23 25.42
CA HIS A 475 -29.50 0.46 25.82
C HIS A 475 -30.75 1.32 26.06
N ALA A 476 -30.72 2.60 25.69
CA ALA A 476 -31.82 3.53 25.95
C ALA A 476 -33.10 3.21 25.17
N GLY A 477 -33.00 2.42 24.09
CA GLY A 477 -34.13 2.15 23.18
C GLY A 477 -34.56 3.38 22.36
N LYS A 478 -33.84 4.50 22.50
CA LYS A 478 -34.06 5.76 21.78
C LYS A 478 -32.75 6.24 21.19
N GLU A 479 -32.77 6.53 19.90
CA GLU A 479 -31.58 6.97 19.17
C GLU A 479 -30.96 8.24 19.80
N ASN A 480 -29.65 8.22 19.97
CA ASN A 480 -28.88 9.30 20.54
C ASN A 480 -27.64 9.57 19.69
N TRP A 481 -27.54 10.80 19.16
CA TRP A 481 -26.46 11.24 18.29
C TRP A 481 -25.41 11.99 19.09
N VAL A 482 -24.14 11.61 18.91
CA VAL A 482 -23.00 12.22 19.57
C VAL A 482 -22.01 12.67 18.51
N SER A 483 -21.87 13.99 18.35
CA SER A 483 -20.87 14.56 17.46
C SER A 483 -19.49 14.54 18.12
N LEU A 484 -18.49 14.06 17.39
CA LEU A 484 -17.11 14.06 17.84
C LEU A 484 -16.53 15.48 17.75
N LYS A 485 -15.94 15.95 18.85
CA LYS A 485 -15.26 17.27 18.90
C LYS A 485 -14.14 17.37 17.85
N LYS A 486 -13.42 16.26 17.66
CA LYS A 486 -12.38 16.11 16.64
C LYS A 486 -12.79 14.97 15.72
N LYS A 487 -12.88 15.25 14.42
CA LYS A 487 -13.17 14.21 13.43
C LYS A 487 -11.98 13.24 13.35
N VAL A 488 -12.29 11.95 13.23
CA VAL A 488 -11.26 10.90 13.16
C VAL A 488 -11.22 10.35 11.73
N PRO A 489 -10.08 10.44 11.03
CA PRO A 489 -9.93 9.79 9.73
C PRO A 489 -10.15 8.29 9.83
N VAL A 490 -10.84 7.71 8.85
CA VAL A 490 -11.06 6.27 8.71
C VAL A 490 -10.52 5.87 7.35
N TYR A 491 -9.58 4.94 7.34
CA TYR A 491 -8.99 4.36 6.13
C TYR A 491 -9.39 2.89 6.03
N ILE A 492 -10.04 2.51 4.94
CA ILE A 492 -10.37 1.11 4.66
C ILE A 492 -9.51 0.68 3.49
N GLY A 493 -8.56 -0.22 3.75
CA GLY A 493 -7.61 -0.74 2.77
C GLY A 493 -7.82 -2.23 2.49
N TYR A 494 -7.10 -2.71 1.48
CA TYR A 494 -7.09 -4.13 1.10
C TYR A 494 -5.66 -4.56 0.86
N PHE A 495 -5.04 -5.14 1.90
CA PHE A 495 -3.67 -5.64 1.81
C PHE A 495 -3.64 -7.12 2.16
N THR A 496 -3.15 -7.93 1.24
CA THR A 496 -2.95 -9.39 1.37
C THR A 496 -1.51 -9.74 1.77
N ALA A 497 -0.62 -8.76 1.81
CA ALA A 497 0.70 -8.85 2.42
C ALA A 497 0.99 -7.56 3.21
N TRP A 498 1.44 -7.70 4.45
CA TRP A 498 1.69 -6.58 5.34
C TRP A 498 2.78 -6.88 6.37
N VAL A 499 3.85 -6.10 6.40
CA VAL A 499 4.79 -6.04 7.52
C VAL A 499 4.15 -5.30 8.70
N ASP A 500 3.98 -5.97 9.83
CA ASP A 500 3.36 -5.39 11.00
C ASP A 500 4.30 -4.43 11.76
N ARG A 501 3.89 -4.07 12.98
CA ARG A 501 4.65 -3.15 13.84
C ARG A 501 5.84 -3.80 14.53
N LYS A 502 5.87 -5.13 14.62
CA LYS A 502 7.02 -5.90 15.10
C LYS A 502 8.05 -6.15 14.00
N GLY A 503 7.71 -5.80 12.76
CA GLY A 503 8.56 -6.02 11.59
C GLY A 503 8.34 -7.40 10.96
N GLU A 504 7.29 -8.12 11.36
CA GLU A 504 6.98 -9.46 10.85
C GLU A 504 6.10 -9.34 9.60
N LEU A 505 6.46 -10.06 8.53
CA LEU A 505 5.67 -10.11 7.31
C LEU A 505 4.47 -11.04 7.51
N ASN A 506 3.27 -10.52 7.26
CA ASN A 506 2.01 -11.23 7.35
C ASN A 506 1.42 -11.41 5.95
N PHE A 507 0.73 -12.53 5.72
CA PHE A 507 -0.03 -12.79 4.51
C PHE A 507 -1.49 -13.02 4.86
N TYR A 508 -2.42 -12.56 4.03
CA TYR A 508 -3.85 -12.74 4.27
C TYR A 508 -4.51 -13.29 3.02
N LYS A 509 -5.57 -14.09 3.21
CA LYS A 509 -6.34 -14.66 2.10
C LYS A 509 -6.91 -13.54 1.23
N ASP A 510 -6.79 -13.69 -0.09
CA ASP A 510 -7.34 -12.77 -1.08
C ASP A 510 -8.86 -12.97 -1.24
N VAL A 511 -9.62 -12.56 -0.22
CA VAL A 511 -11.06 -12.82 -0.05
C VAL A 511 -11.95 -12.28 -1.18
N TYR A 512 -11.46 -11.32 -1.96
CA TYR A 512 -12.13 -10.73 -3.11
C TYR A 512 -11.42 -10.98 -4.45
N GLN A 513 -10.38 -11.83 -4.47
CA GLN A 513 -9.63 -12.22 -5.68
C GLN A 513 -9.08 -11.00 -6.45
N ARG A 514 -8.49 -10.04 -5.72
CA ARG A 514 -7.98 -8.78 -6.28
C ARG A 514 -6.50 -8.83 -6.63
N ASP A 515 -5.75 -9.80 -6.13
CA ASP A 515 -4.30 -9.91 -6.36
C ASP A 515 -4.04 -10.33 -7.81
N GLU A 516 -4.68 -11.40 -8.28
CA GLU A 516 -4.45 -11.97 -9.61
C GLU A 516 -4.68 -10.95 -10.74
N SER A 517 -5.79 -10.20 -10.67
CA SER A 517 -6.11 -9.15 -11.65
C SER A 517 -5.05 -8.05 -11.68
N LEU A 518 -4.49 -7.68 -10.52
CA LEU A 518 -3.45 -6.67 -10.42
C LEU A 518 -2.10 -7.22 -10.91
N ILE A 519 -1.74 -8.45 -10.55
CA ILE A 519 -0.51 -9.10 -11.02
C ILE A 519 -0.52 -9.20 -12.54
N LYS A 520 -1.64 -9.65 -13.12
CA LYS A 520 -1.83 -9.74 -14.57
C LYS A 520 -1.57 -8.40 -15.26
N LEU A 521 -2.13 -7.31 -14.72
CA LEU A 521 -1.88 -5.94 -15.21
C LEU A 521 -0.39 -5.56 -15.18
N LEU A 522 0.34 -5.97 -14.14
CA LEU A 522 1.76 -5.69 -13.99
C LEU A 522 2.65 -6.54 -14.92
N THR A 523 2.16 -7.69 -15.39
CA THR A 523 2.92 -8.65 -16.21
C THR A 523 2.59 -8.63 -17.70
N GLU A 524 1.37 -8.26 -18.10
CA GLU A 524 0.90 -8.30 -19.50
C GLU A 524 1.25 -7.05 -20.33
N GLU A 525 2.42 -6.45 -20.10
CA GLU A 525 2.86 -5.23 -20.78
C GLU A 525 3.52 -5.41 -22.15
#